data_AF-A0A9X1KU45-F1
#
_entry.id   AF-A0A9X1KU45-F1
#
_cell.length_a   1.000
_cell.length_b   1.000
_cell.length_c   1.000
_cell.angle_alpha   90.00
_cell.angle_beta   90.00
_cell.angle_gamma   90.00
#
_symmetry.space_group_name_H-M   'P 1'
#
loop_
_entity.id
_entity.type
_entity.pdbx_description
1 polymer ?
#
loop_
_entity_poly.entity_id
_entity_poly.type
_entity_poly.pdbx_seq_one_letter_code
_entity_poly.pdbx_strand_id
1 'polypeptide(L)' 'MKTIKGIIIDVINRRQFPGELTVKNGRIADVSDCDDVPDVYILPGFVDSHIHIESSMLVPSEFARLAVQHGTVA' A
#
# COMPACT_ATOMS: atom_id res chain seq x y z
N MET A 1 -10.89 -9.30 11.08
CA MET A 1 -11.34 -8.07 10.38
C MET A 1 -10.46 -6.95 10.88
N LYS A 2 -9.83 -6.18 10.00
CA LYS A 2 -8.94 -5.08 10.35
C LYS A 2 -9.42 -3.81 9.67
N THR A 3 -9.48 -2.73 10.43
CA THR A 3 -9.92 -1.42 9.95
C THR A 3 -8.77 -0.44 10.10
N ILE A 4 -8.54 0.39 9.08
CA ILE A 4 -7.44 1.35 9.00
C ILE A 4 -8.01 2.69 8.56
N LYS A 5 -7.63 3.76 9.24
CA LYS A 5 -8.06 5.13 8.92
C LYS A 5 -6.88 5.97 8.43
N GLY A 6 -7.12 6.84 7.48
CA GLY A 6 -6.12 7.74 6.92
C GLY A 6 -6.63 8.47 5.68
N ILE A 7 -5.73 9.18 5.02
CA ILE A 7 -6.00 9.85 3.74
C ILE A 7 -5.87 8.80 2.63
N ILE A 8 -6.98 8.42 2.02
CA ILE A 8 -7.02 7.41 0.95
C ILE A 8 -6.69 8.05 -0.39
N ILE A 9 -5.73 7.46 -1.11
CA ILE A 9 -5.36 7.86 -2.47
C ILE A 9 -6.12 7.00 -3.48
N ASP A 10 -7.09 7.61 -4.16
CA ASP A 10 -7.82 7.00 -5.25
C ASP A 10 -7.15 7.35 -6.58
N VAL A 11 -6.31 6.42 -7.04
CA VAL A 11 -5.54 6.57 -8.29
C VAL A 11 -6.40 6.51 -9.56
N ILE A 12 -7.58 5.88 -9.50
CA ILE A 12 -8.47 5.75 -10.65
C ILE A 12 -9.24 7.06 -10.86
N ASN A 13 -9.81 7.60 -9.78
CA ASN A 13 -10.59 8.84 -9.82
C ASN A 13 -9.72 10.09 -9.61
N ARG A 14 -8.41 9.94 -9.39
CA ARG A 14 -7.44 11.04 -9.21
C ARG A 14 -7.82 11.99 -8.08
N ARG A 15 -8.25 11.44 -6.94
CA ARG A 15 -8.62 12.21 -5.75
C ARG A 15 -7.96 11.64 -4.50
N GLN A 16 -7.90 12.46 -3.46
CA GLN A 16 -7.57 12.03 -2.11
C GLN A 16 -8.70 12.45 -1.16
N PHE A 17 -9.03 11.61 -0.19
CA PHE A 17 -10.09 11.90 0.77
C PHE A 17 -9.82 11.22 2.11
N PRO A 18 -10.27 11.79 3.24
CA PRO A 18 -10.18 11.13 4.53
C PRO A 18 -11.14 9.95 4.55
N GLY A 19 -10.64 8.77 4.91
CA GLY A 19 -11.42 7.53 4.77
C GLY A 19 -11.02 6.41 5.71
N GLU A 20 -11.86 5.39 5.69
CA GLU A 20 -11.68 4.13 6.40
C GLU A 20 -11.62 2.96 5.41
N LEU A 21 -10.66 2.06 5.61
CA LEU A 21 -10.46 0.86 4.81
C LEU A 21 -10.60 -0.39 5.67
N THR A 22 -11.50 -1.28 5.26
CA THR A 22 -11.76 -2.54 5.96
C THR A 22 -11.17 -3.73 5.18
N VAL A 23 -10.38 -4.55 5.86
CA VAL A 23 -9.77 -5.78 5.32
C VAL A 23 -10.37 -7.02 5.99
N LYS A 24 -10.84 -7.96 5.18
CA LYS A 24 -11.37 -9.26 5.60
C LYS A 24 -10.72 -10.37 4.76
N ASN A 25 -10.16 -11.38 5.44
CA ASN A 25 -9.52 -12.54 4.81
C ASN A 25 -8.46 -12.17 3.75
N GLY A 26 -7.62 -11.17 4.05
CA GLY A 26 -6.56 -10.71 3.15
C GLY A 26 -7.04 -9.90 1.94
N ARG A 27 -8.34 -9.56 1.86
CA ARG A 27 -8.92 -8.74 0.79
C ARG A 27 -9.52 -7.46 1.35
N ILE A 28 -9.45 -6.39 0.57
CA ILE A 28 -10.20 -5.16 0.85
C ILE A 28 -11.68 -5.49 0.69
N ALA A 29 -12.43 -5.32 1.78
CA ALA A 29 -13.86 -5.59 1.85
C ALA A 29 -14.68 -4.31 1.63
N ASP A 30 -14.17 -3.16 2.07
CA ASP A 30 -14.84 -1.87 1.93
C ASP A 30 -13.85 -0.70 2.04
N VAL A 31 -14.21 0.42 1.40
CA VAL A 31 -13.49 1.69 1.39
C VAL A 31 -14.52 2.82 1.42
N SER A 32 -14.55 3.61 2.49
CA SER A 32 -15.57 4.66 2.67
C SER A 32 -14.98 5.96 3.19
N ASP A 33 -15.68 7.08 2.95
CA ASP A 33 -15.37 8.36 3.58
C ASP A 33 -15.51 8.26 5.12
N CYS A 34 -14.61 8.92 5.84
CA CYS A 34 -14.61 9.00 7.30
C CYS A 34 -14.04 10.34 7.72
N ASP A 35 -14.74 11.04 8.61
CA ASP A 35 -14.22 12.26 9.23
C ASP A 35 -13.15 11.92 10.29
N ASP A 36 -12.26 12.87 10.58
CA ASP A 36 -11.22 12.79 11.61
C ASP A 36 -10.31 11.55 11.50
N VAL A 37 -9.40 11.61 10.51
CA VAL A 37 -8.38 10.59 10.27
C VAL A 37 -6.98 11.14 10.56
N PRO A 38 -6.01 10.29 10.94
CA PRO A 38 -4.63 10.73 11.07
C PRO A 38 -4.07 11.21 9.72
N ASP A 39 -3.07 12.10 9.76
CA ASP A 39 -2.31 12.56 8.59
C ASP A 39 -1.34 11.47 8.10
N VAL A 40 -1.93 10.36 7.63
CA VAL A 40 -1.24 9.18 7.12
C VAL A 40 -1.90 8.79 5.81
N TYR A 41 -1.10 8.63 4.77
CA TYR A 41 -1.58 8.27 3.45
C TYR A 41 -1.72 6.75 3.28
N ILE A 42 -2.86 6.34 2.74
CA ILE A 42 -3.18 4.96 2.38
C ILE A 42 -3.27 4.89 0.86
N LEU A 43 -2.37 4.13 0.25
CA LEU A 43 -2.28 3.94 -1.19
C LEU A 43 -2.03 2.46 -1.52
N PRO A 44 -2.28 2.03 -2.77
CA PRO A 44 -1.84 0.73 -3.23
C PRO A 44 -0.32 0.56 -3.06
N GLY A 45 0.13 -0.67 -2.81
CA GLY A 45 1.56 -0.98 -2.83
C GLY A 45 2.15 -0.71 -4.21
N PHE A 46 3.44 -0.36 -4.24
CA PHE A 46 4.15 -0.08 -5.48
C PHE A 46 4.44 -1.36 -6.26
N VAL A 47 4.48 -1.20 -7.58
CA VAL A 47 4.82 -2.27 -8.53
C VAL A 47 6.04 -1.81 -9.32
N ASP A 48 7.12 -2.59 -9.30
CA ASP A 48 8.29 -2.33 -10.13
C ASP A 48 8.21 -3.13 -11.42
N SER A 49 7.91 -2.44 -12.53
CA SER A 49 7.77 -3.08 -13.83
C SER A 49 9.08 -3.63 -14.40
N HIS A 50 10.22 -3.15 -13.92
CA HIS A 50 11.52 -3.50 -14.50
C HIS A 50 12.64 -3.37 -13.49
N ILE A 51 13.08 -4.51 -12.96
CA ILE A 51 14.21 -4.57 -12.04
C ILE A 51 15.14 -5.75 -12.35
N HIS A 52 16.44 -5.53 -12.13
CA HIS A 52 17.45 -6.58 -12.11
C HIS A 52 17.92 -6.75 -10.66
N ILE A 53 17.48 -7.82 -9.99
CA ILE A 53 17.79 -8.07 -8.57
C ILE A 53 19.30 -8.29 -8.38
N GLU A 54 19.96 -8.89 -9.37
CA GLU A 54 21.38 -9.25 -9.35
C GLU A 54 22.29 -8.03 -9.17
N SER A 55 21.87 -6.87 -9.68
CA SER A 55 22.59 -5.60 -9.53
C SER A 55 22.68 -5.14 -8.07
N SER A 56 21.79 -5.64 -7.19
CA SER A 56 21.83 -5.35 -5.75
C SER A 56 22.90 -6.16 -5.00
N MET A 57 23.49 -7.18 -5.64
CA MET A 57 24.39 -8.15 -5.00
C MET A 57 23.76 -8.91 -3.82
N LEU A 58 22.43 -8.96 -3.73
CA LEU A 58 21.68 -9.69 -2.72
C LEU A 58 21.04 -10.95 -3.30
N VAL A 59 20.79 -11.92 -2.42
CA VAL A 59 19.86 -13.00 -2.73
C VAL A 59 18.44 -12.45 -2.80
N PRO A 60 17.54 -13.02 -3.63
CA PRO A 60 16.18 -12.49 -3.82
C PRO A 60 15.37 -12.28 -2.53
N SER A 61 15.55 -13.15 -1.53
CA SER A 61 14.87 -13.02 -0.23
C SER A 61 15.31 -11.78 0.55
N GLU A 62 16.61 -11.44 0.51
CA GLU A 62 17.13 -10.24 1.18
C GLU A 62 16.74 -8.97 0.44
N PHE A 63 16.72 -9.02 -0.89
CA PHE A 63 16.18 -7.93 -1.69
C PHE A 63 14.71 -7.67 -1.34
N ALA A 64 13.86 -8.71 -1.35
CA ALA A 64 12.44 -8.60 -1.02
C ALA A 64 12.19 -8.07 0.40
N ARG A 65 12.99 -8.55 1.37
CA ARG A 65 12.92 -8.09 2.78
C ARG A 65 13.16 -6.58 2.90
N LEU A 66 14.03 -6.00 2.08
CA LEU A 66 14.28 -4.56 2.07
C LEU A 66 13.24 -3.81 1.22
N ALA A 67 12.91 -4.31 0.03
CA ALA A 67 11.98 -3.66 -0.89
C ALA A 67 10.58 -3.45 -0.27
N VAL A 68 10.07 -4.45 0.48
CA VAL A 68 8.75 -4.36 1.12
C VAL A 68 8.67 -3.26 2.19
N GLN A 69 9.79 -2.90 2.82
CA GLN A 69 9.83 -1.80 3.80
C GLN A 69 9.61 -0.43 3.15
N HIS A 70 9.85 -0.33 1.84
CA HIS A 70 9.64 0.86 1.03
C HIS A 70 8.33 0.82 0.21
N GLY A 71 7.49 -0.20 0.44
CA GLY A 71 6.16 -0.28 -0.15
C GLY A 71 6.06 -1.01 -1.49
N THR A 72 7.16 -1.54 -2.04
CA THR A 72 7.13 -2.39 -3.24
C THR A 72 6.64 -3.78 -2.91
N VAL A 73 5.57 -4.23 -3.58
CA VAL A 73 4.89 -5.51 -3.30
C VAL A 73 4.77 -6.42 -4.52
N ALA A 74 5.09 -5.93 -5.72
CA ALA A 74 5.07 -6.69 -6.96
C ALA A 74 6.11 -6.19 -7.96
#